data_AF-A0A1P8WJ91-F1
#
_entry.id   AF-A0A1P8WJ91-F1
#
_cell.length_a   1.000
_cell.length_b   1.000
_cell.length_c   1.000
_cell.angle_alpha   90.00
_cell.angle_beta   90.00
_cell.angle_gamma   90.00
#
_symmetry.space_group_name_H-M   'P 1'
#
loop_
_entity.id
_entity.type
_entity.pdbx_description
1 polymer ?
#
loop_
_entity_poly.entity_id
_entity_poly.type
_entity_poly.pdbx_seq_one_letter_code
_entity_poly.pdbx_strand_id
1 'polypeptide(L)'
;MKRFQSRIESLRRVRQQAEQLARLTAAVRQGEKAAATQKADQLSLHIEDLLQQGTTELARGNTAVIQALSATTRRAQNKLAAAQVEVQQADERLVQAVQEVAAAKSEVQIAHKHRAKEFAEHRRQTLVDEENVRQENNGRRFASNATKRTAARETSKTEVAR
;
A
#
# COMPACT_ATOMS: atom_id res chain seq x y z
N MET A 1 -18.06 -26.61 11.91
CA MET A 1 -16.95 -26.45 10.94
C MET A 1 -16.06 -25.30 11.37
N LYS A 2 -14.75 -25.50 11.54
CA LYS A 2 -13.80 -24.41 11.82
C LYS A 2 -13.63 -23.58 10.54
N ARG A 3 -13.65 -22.24 10.64
CA ARG A 3 -13.43 -21.35 9.49
C ARG A 3 -11.98 -21.45 9.02
N PHE A 4 -11.74 -21.58 7.71
CA PHE A 4 -10.39 -21.55 7.15
C PHE A 4 -9.72 -20.20 7.47
N GLN A 5 -8.53 -20.26 8.05
CA GLN A 5 -7.68 -19.11 8.30
C GLN A 5 -6.47 -19.19 7.37
N SER A 6 -6.37 -18.24 6.44
CA SER A 6 -5.21 -18.11 5.55
C SER A 6 -3.95 -17.80 6.37
N ARG A 7 -2.85 -18.47 6.06
CA ARG A 7 -1.56 -18.29 6.76
C ARG A 7 -0.96 -16.91 6.46
N ILE A 8 -1.30 -16.35 5.30
CA ILE A 8 -0.80 -15.06 4.80
C ILE A 8 -1.65 -13.87 5.30
N GLU A 9 -2.76 -14.11 6.00
CA GLU A 9 -3.67 -13.05 6.46
C GLU A 9 -3.00 -12.03 7.37
N SER A 10 -2.11 -12.46 8.27
CA SER A 10 -1.33 -11.56 9.15
C SER A 10 -0.37 -10.69 8.34
N LEU A 11 0.42 -11.32 7.46
CA LEU A 11 1.36 -10.63 6.56
C LEU A 11 0.65 -9.62 5.65
N ARG A 12 -0.53 -9.96 5.13
CA ARG A 12 -1.35 -9.05 4.32
C ARG A 12 -1.71 -7.79 5.09
N ARG A 13 -2.14 -7.92 6.36
CA ARG A 13 -2.50 -6.78 7.20
C ARG A 13 -1.29 -5.88 7.47
N VAL A 14 -0.15 -6.47 7.79
CA VAL A 14 1.10 -5.71 8.00
C VAL A 14 1.49 -4.95 6.73
N ARG A 15 1.42 -5.60 5.56
CA ARG A 15 1.71 -4.94 4.27
C ARG A 15 0.72 -3.82 3.94
N GLN A 16 -0.57 -4.00 4.28
CA GLN A 16 -1.57 -2.93 4.13
C GLN A 16 -1.29 -1.73 5.03
N GLN A 17 -0.87 -1.99 6.27
CA GLN A 17 -0.42 -0.93 7.19
C GLN A 17 0.83 -0.23 6.66
N ALA A 18 1.82 -0.98 6.15
CA ALA A 18 3.01 -0.42 5.53
C ALA A 18 2.68 0.46 4.31
N GLU A 19 1.76 0.03 3.44
CA GLU A 19 1.27 0.84 2.32
C GLU A 19 0.58 2.13 2.79
N GLN A 20 -0.24 2.06 3.84
CA GLN A 20 -0.87 3.24 4.42
C GLN A 20 0.16 4.22 4.99
N LEU A 21 1.16 3.72 5.71
CA LEU A 21 2.25 4.51 6.24
C LEU A 21 3.06 5.17 5.11
N ALA A 22 3.41 4.43 4.07
CA ALA A 22 4.12 4.98 2.92
C ALA A 22 3.32 6.12 2.24
N ARG A 23 1.99 5.96 2.10
CA ARG A 23 1.12 7.01 1.55
C ARG A 23 1.09 8.26 2.42
N LEU A 24 1.02 8.09 3.74
CA LEU A 24 1.08 9.21 4.69
C LEU A 24 2.43 9.91 4.61
N THR A 25 3.53 9.16 4.56
CA THR A 25 4.88 9.71 4.37
C THR A 25 4.97 10.53 3.08
N ALA A 26 4.49 10.01 1.95
CA ALA A 26 4.47 10.74 0.69
C ALA A 26 3.65 12.04 0.77
N ALA A 27 2.50 12.02 1.45
CA ALA A 27 1.69 13.22 1.68
C ALA A 27 2.42 14.26 2.55
N VAL A 28 3.15 13.82 3.59
CA VAL A 28 3.99 14.72 4.40
C VAL A 28 5.10 15.34 3.54
N ARG A 29 5.79 14.53 2.71
CA ARG A 29 6.83 15.04 1.79
C ARG A 29 6.28 16.03 0.77
N GLN A 30 5.05 15.82 0.30
CA GLN A 30 4.37 16.76 -0.58
C GLN A 30 4.10 18.09 0.13
N GLY A 31 3.69 18.05 1.40
CA GLY A 31 3.54 19.25 2.24
C GLY A 31 4.86 19.98 2.47
N GLU A 32 5.96 19.25 2.73
CA GLU A 32 7.30 19.82 2.86
C GLU A 32 7.74 20.54 1.58
N LYS A 33 7.54 19.92 0.41
CA LYS A 33 7.83 20.54 -0.89
C LYS A 33 7.00 21.81 -1.08
N ALA A 34 5.71 21.77 -0.80
CA ALA A 34 4.84 22.93 -0.94
C ALA A 34 5.28 24.10 -0.05
N ALA A 35 5.65 23.82 1.21
CA ALA A 35 6.16 24.82 2.14
C ALA A 35 7.50 25.41 1.68
N ALA A 36 8.41 24.58 1.16
CA ALA A 36 9.69 25.03 0.61
C ALA A 36 9.50 25.93 -0.62
N THR A 37 8.58 25.56 -1.53
CA THR A 37 8.23 26.37 -2.70
C THR A 37 7.64 27.71 -2.28
N GLN A 38 6.69 27.71 -1.34
CA GLN A 38 6.09 28.93 -0.82
C GLN A 38 7.14 29.88 -0.21
N LYS A 39 8.12 29.35 0.52
CA LYS A 39 9.24 30.13 1.08
C LYS A 39 10.09 30.76 -0.03
N ALA A 40 10.40 30.02 -1.09
CA ALA A 40 11.15 30.55 -2.23
C ALA A 40 10.36 31.65 -2.99
N ASP A 41 9.05 31.45 -3.17
CA ASP A 41 8.17 32.44 -3.81
C ASP A 41 8.09 33.72 -2.99
N GLN A 42 7.94 33.61 -1.65
CA GLN A 42 7.94 34.77 -0.75
C GLN A 42 9.24 35.56 -0.80
N LEU A 43 10.38 34.87 -0.85
CA LEU A 43 11.68 35.52 -0.98
C LEU A 43 11.84 36.22 -2.34
N SER A 44 11.31 35.62 -3.41
CA SER A 44 11.33 36.22 -4.75
C SER A 44 10.51 37.50 -4.79
N LEU A 45 9.29 37.49 -4.25
CA LEU A 45 8.44 38.68 -4.12
C LEU A 45 9.10 39.77 -3.26
N HIS A 46 9.76 39.39 -2.16
CA HIS A 46 10.47 40.35 -1.31
C HIS A 46 11.65 41.00 -2.05
N ILE A 47 12.38 40.23 -2.85
CA ILE A 47 13.48 40.78 -3.68
C ILE A 47 12.92 41.77 -4.71
N GLU A 48 11.79 41.46 -5.36
CA GLU A 48 11.15 42.38 -6.30
C GLU A 48 10.74 43.69 -5.63
N ASP A 49 10.15 43.64 -4.43
CA ASP A 49 9.81 44.83 -3.63
C ASP A 49 11.05 45.66 -3.29
N LEU A 50 12.14 45.03 -2.83
CA LEU A 50 13.40 45.73 -2.56
C LEU A 50 13.99 46.40 -3.81
N LEU A 51 13.86 45.77 -4.97
CA LEU A 51 14.30 46.33 -6.25
C LEU A 51 13.45 47.54 -6.65
N GLN A 52 12.13 47.49 -6.48
CA GLN A 52 11.23 48.63 -6.73
C GLN A 52 11.46 49.80 -5.76
N GLN A 53 11.75 49.50 -4.49
CA GLN A 53 12.17 50.52 -3.54
C GLN A 53 13.51 51.13 -3.96
N GLY A 54 14.45 50.29 -4.41
CA GLY A 54 15.75 50.73 -4.91
C GLY A 54 15.64 51.68 -6.11
N THR A 55 14.77 51.39 -7.08
CA THR A 55 14.54 52.29 -8.23
C THR A 55 13.91 53.62 -7.81
N THR A 56 12.99 53.59 -6.84
CA THR A 56 12.36 54.79 -6.28
C THR A 56 13.38 55.68 -5.57
N GLU A 57 14.24 55.09 -4.75
CA GLU A 57 15.28 55.83 -4.01
C GLU A 57 16.40 56.33 -4.93
N LEU A 58 16.66 55.62 -6.03
CA LEU A 58 17.55 56.08 -7.10
C LEU A 58 17.02 57.33 -7.80
N ALA A 59 15.71 57.40 -8.07
CA ALA A 59 15.08 58.61 -8.61
C ALA A 59 15.13 59.80 -7.62
N ARG A 60 15.18 59.53 -6.32
CA ARG A 60 15.29 60.54 -5.25
C ARG A 60 16.73 60.97 -4.94
N GLY A 61 17.74 60.27 -5.46
CA GLY A 61 19.15 60.57 -5.19
C GLY A 61 19.62 60.17 -3.77
N ASN A 62 18.91 59.27 -3.09
CA ASN A 62 19.21 58.87 -1.71
C ASN A 62 20.29 57.77 -1.65
N THR A 63 21.54 58.12 -1.89
CA THR A 63 22.67 57.18 -2.01
C THR A 63 22.86 56.25 -0.81
N ALA A 64 22.67 56.74 0.42
CA ALA A 64 22.78 55.91 1.63
C ALA A 64 21.72 54.81 1.69
N VAL A 65 20.47 55.12 1.29
CA VAL A 65 19.36 54.16 1.26
C VAL A 65 19.59 53.13 0.17
N ILE A 66 20.08 53.55 -1.00
CA ILE A 66 20.42 52.64 -2.11
C ILE A 66 21.48 51.62 -1.69
N GLN A 67 22.52 52.05 -0.97
CA GLN A 67 23.56 51.15 -0.46
C GLN A 67 22.99 50.13 0.54
N ALA A 68 22.12 50.58 1.45
CA ALA A 68 21.45 49.71 2.41
C ALA A 68 20.51 48.70 1.74
N LEU A 69 19.71 49.13 0.76
CA LEU A 69 18.83 48.28 -0.03
C LEU A 69 19.63 47.25 -0.83
N SER A 70 20.71 47.66 -1.51
CA SER A 70 21.57 46.74 -2.26
C SER A 70 22.16 45.63 -1.38
N ALA A 71 22.66 45.98 -0.18
CA ALA A 71 23.15 44.99 0.78
C ALA A 71 22.04 44.03 1.24
N THR A 72 20.82 44.55 1.46
CA THR A 72 19.66 43.76 1.88
C THR A 72 19.19 42.82 0.77
N THR A 73 19.09 43.32 -0.47
CA THR A 73 18.77 42.55 -1.67
C THR A 73 19.76 41.41 -1.87
N ARG A 74 21.07 41.67 -1.73
CA ARG A 74 22.10 40.62 -1.83
C ARG A 74 21.92 39.53 -0.77
N ARG A 75 21.59 39.91 0.48
CA ARG A 75 21.28 38.93 1.54
C ARG A 75 20.03 38.12 1.22
N ALA A 76 18.99 38.77 0.70
CA ALA A 76 17.75 38.10 0.29
C ALA A 76 17.99 37.12 -0.88
N GLN A 77 18.81 37.50 -1.86
CA GLN A 77 19.22 36.62 -2.97
C GLN A 77 19.97 35.37 -2.48
N ASN A 78 20.89 35.52 -1.52
CA ASN A 78 21.56 34.37 -0.92
C ASN A 78 20.58 33.44 -0.19
N LYS A 79 19.58 34.01 0.51
CA LYS A 79 18.51 33.23 1.14
C LYS A 79 17.63 32.53 0.11
N LEU A 80 17.34 33.17 -1.01
CA LEU A 80 16.57 32.58 -2.12
C LEU A 80 17.32 31.39 -2.71
N ALA A 81 18.61 31.52 -2.96
CA ALA A 81 19.44 30.41 -3.45
C ALA A 81 19.41 29.21 -2.48
N ALA A 82 19.52 29.47 -1.17
CA ALA A 82 19.39 28.41 -0.16
C ALA A 82 17.99 27.77 -0.16
N ALA A 83 16.92 28.58 -0.27
CA ALA A 83 15.55 28.08 -0.34
C ALA A 83 15.29 27.24 -1.61
N GLN A 84 15.90 27.61 -2.75
CA GLN A 84 15.82 26.82 -3.98
C GLN A 84 16.49 25.45 -3.83
N VAL A 85 17.62 25.36 -3.12
CA VAL A 85 18.25 24.08 -2.77
C VAL A 85 17.35 23.25 -1.85
N GLU A 86 16.69 23.88 -0.86
CA GLU A 86 15.71 23.19 -0.01
C GLU A 86 14.54 22.61 -0.83
N VAL A 87 14.05 23.35 -1.84
CA VAL A 87 13.00 22.86 -2.76
C VAL A 87 13.47 21.63 -3.54
N GLN A 88 14.69 21.66 -4.08
CA GLN A 88 15.25 20.52 -4.81
C GLN A 88 15.37 19.28 -3.91
N GLN A 89 15.88 19.44 -2.69
CA GLN A 89 15.97 18.34 -1.73
C GLN A 89 14.59 17.80 -1.32
N ALA A 90 13.60 18.68 -1.15
CA ALA A 90 12.23 18.27 -0.84
C ALA A 90 11.60 17.49 -2.00
N ASP A 91 11.91 17.87 -3.24
CA ASP A 91 11.45 17.15 -4.43
C ASP A 91 12.09 15.75 -4.53
N GLU A 92 13.40 15.63 -4.30
CA GLU A 92 14.09 14.34 -4.26
C GLU A 92 13.48 13.40 -3.20
N ARG A 93 13.21 13.91 -1.99
CA ARG A 93 12.55 13.14 -0.92
C ARG A 93 11.14 12.72 -1.29
N LEU A 94 10.39 13.59 -1.99
CA LEU A 94 9.05 13.26 -2.47
C LEU A 94 9.10 12.15 -3.53
N VAL A 95 10.03 12.23 -4.47
CA VAL A 95 10.22 11.18 -5.50
C VAL A 95 10.52 9.83 -4.84
N GLN A 96 11.42 9.79 -3.86
CA GLN A 96 11.71 8.58 -3.10
C GLN A 96 10.47 8.03 -2.37
N ALA A 97 9.73 8.89 -1.67
CA ALA A 97 8.51 8.46 -0.98
C ALA A 97 7.43 7.93 -1.94
N VAL A 98 7.30 8.50 -3.14
CA VAL A 98 6.38 7.99 -4.18
C VAL A 98 6.81 6.60 -4.68
N GLN A 99 8.12 6.38 -4.84
CA GLN A 99 8.65 5.06 -5.20
C GLN A 99 8.39 4.02 -4.10
N GLU A 100 8.55 4.40 -2.82
CA GLU A 100 8.23 3.54 -1.68
C GLU A 100 6.73 3.17 -1.65
N VAL A 101 5.84 4.13 -1.94
CA VAL A 101 4.40 3.84 -2.08
C VAL A 101 4.14 2.82 -3.18
N ALA A 102 4.77 2.97 -4.34
CA ALA A 102 4.62 2.04 -5.45
C ALA A 102 5.11 0.63 -5.08
N ALA A 103 6.26 0.54 -4.39
CA ALA A 103 6.80 -0.72 -3.89
C ALA A 103 5.84 -1.36 -2.87
N ALA A 104 5.40 -0.63 -1.84
CA ALA A 104 4.49 -1.14 -0.83
C ALA A 104 3.15 -1.62 -1.42
N LYS A 105 2.60 -0.88 -2.39
CA LYS A 105 1.40 -1.28 -3.14
C LYS A 105 1.61 -2.61 -3.90
N SER A 106 2.79 -2.80 -4.49
CA SER A 106 3.13 -4.05 -5.18
C SER A 106 3.17 -5.24 -4.22
N GLU A 107 3.73 -5.05 -3.02
CA GLU A 107 3.81 -6.10 -2.00
C GLU A 107 2.43 -6.52 -1.46
N VAL A 108 1.53 -5.55 -1.30
CA VAL A 108 0.13 -5.78 -0.95
C VAL A 108 -0.56 -6.60 -2.03
N GLN A 109 -0.38 -6.26 -3.32
CA GLN A 109 -0.93 -7.03 -4.44
C GLN A 109 -0.41 -8.47 -4.46
N ILE A 110 0.89 -8.66 -4.20
CA ILE A 110 1.49 -10.00 -4.09
C ILE A 110 0.81 -10.78 -2.95
N ALA A 111 0.67 -10.19 -1.77
CA ALA A 111 0.01 -10.84 -0.64
C ALA A 111 -1.46 -11.21 -0.95
N HIS A 112 -2.19 -10.34 -1.65
CA HIS A 112 -3.56 -10.63 -2.11
C HIS A 112 -3.61 -11.82 -3.07
N LYS A 113 -2.68 -11.89 -4.03
CA LYS A 113 -2.59 -13.03 -4.97
C LYS A 113 -2.29 -14.33 -4.25
N HIS A 114 -1.35 -14.34 -3.30
CA HIS A 114 -1.04 -15.55 -2.53
C HIS A 114 -2.22 -16.00 -1.67
N ARG A 115 -2.90 -15.06 -0.99
CA ARG A 115 -4.12 -15.37 -0.24
C ARG A 115 -5.18 -16.00 -1.13
N ALA A 116 -5.42 -15.44 -2.31
CA ALA A 116 -6.39 -16.00 -3.26
C ALA A 116 -6.05 -17.44 -3.67
N LYS A 117 -4.75 -17.74 -3.88
CA LYS A 117 -4.27 -19.11 -4.15
C LYS A 117 -4.55 -20.05 -2.97
N GLU A 118 -4.22 -19.66 -1.73
CA GLU A 118 -4.50 -20.48 -0.54
C GLU A 118 -6.00 -20.81 -0.39
N PHE A 119 -6.88 -19.82 -0.62
CA PHE A 119 -8.33 -20.06 -0.58
C PHE A 119 -8.80 -21.00 -1.70
N ALA A 120 -8.23 -20.87 -2.90
CA ALA A 120 -8.56 -21.75 -4.03
C ALA A 120 -8.11 -23.20 -3.76
N GLU A 121 -6.90 -23.37 -3.22
CA GLU A 121 -6.35 -24.68 -2.83
C GLU A 121 -7.17 -25.33 -1.71
N HIS A 122 -7.49 -24.58 -0.65
CA HIS A 122 -8.34 -25.08 0.43
C HIS A 122 -9.71 -25.52 -0.10
N ARG A 123 -10.32 -24.73 -1.00
CA ARG A 123 -11.62 -25.08 -1.60
C ARG A 123 -11.54 -26.34 -2.45
N ARG A 124 -10.47 -26.51 -3.25
CA ARG A 124 -10.24 -27.75 -4.00
C ARG A 124 -10.11 -28.94 -3.06
N GLN A 125 -9.32 -28.82 -1.99
CA GLN A 125 -9.15 -29.90 -1.01
C GLN A 125 -10.47 -30.26 -0.34
N THR A 126 -11.27 -29.25 0.06
CA THR A 126 -12.58 -29.48 0.67
C THR A 126 -13.50 -30.28 -0.26
N LEU A 127 -13.52 -29.96 -1.56
CA LEU A 127 -14.31 -30.70 -2.54
C LEU A 127 -13.84 -32.14 -2.72
N VAL A 128 -12.53 -32.37 -2.73
CA VAL A 128 -11.94 -33.71 -2.80
C VAL A 128 -12.29 -34.52 -1.55
N ASP A 129 -12.18 -33.93 -0.37
CA ASP A 129 -12.53 -34.58 0.90
C ASP A 129 -14.03 -34.92 0.95
N GLU A 130 -14.90 -34.00 0.51
CA GLU A 130 -16.34 -34.25 0.39
C GLU A 130 -16.67 -35.38 -0.60
N GLU A 131 -15.97 -35.45 -1.73
CA GLU A 131 -16.13 -36.53 -2.70
C GLU A 131 -15.68 -37.87 -2.13
N ASN A 132 -14.52 -37.93 -1.48
CA ASN A 132 -14.01 -39.13 -0.83
C ASN A 132 -14.99 -39.64 0.24
N VAL A 133 -15.52 -38.74 1.08
CA VAL A 133 -16.54 -39.09 2.09
C VAL A 133 -17.82 -39.63 1.44
N ARG A 134 -18.26 -39.06 0.30
CA ARG A 134 -19.42 -39.60 -0.45
C ARG A 134 -19.12 -40.99 -1.01
N GLN A 135 -17.95 -41.20 -1.59
CA GLN A 135 -17.54 -42.50 -2.14
C GLN A 135 -17.45 -43.56 -1.03
N GLU A 136 -16.83 -43.24 0.11
CA GLU A 136 -16.76 -44.14 1.27
C GLU A 136 -18.15 -44.50 1.80
N ASN A 137 -19.03 -43.50 1.98
CA ASN A 137 -20.39 -43.74 2.46
C ASN A 137 -21.20 -44.59 1.48
N ASN A 138 -21.05 -44.36 0.18
CA ASN A 138 -21.66 -45.19 -0.86
C ASN A 138 -21.11 -46.62 -0.81
N GLY A 139 -19.79 -46.79 -0.73
CA GLY A 139 -19.13 -48.09 -0.58
C GLY A 139 -19.64 -48.87 0.63
N ARG A 140 -19.74 -48.23 1.80
CA ARG A 140 -20.30 -48.83 3.03
C ARG A 140 -21.77 -49.24 2.84
N ARG A 141 -22.58 -48.42 2.17
CA ARG A 141 -23.98 -48.73 1.86
C ARG A 141 -24.09 -49.94 0.92
N PHE A 142 -23.29 -49.99 -0.14
CA PHE A 142 -23.27 -51.13 -1.06
C PHE A 142 -22.79 -52.41 -0.37
N ALA A 143 -21.72 -52.35 0.42
CA ALA A 143 -21.23 -53.47 1.21
C ALA A 143 -22.30 -54.00 2.17
N SER A 144 -22.93 -53.12 2.97
CA SER A 144 -24.00 -53.50 3.90
C SER A 144 -25.20 -54.13 3.19
N ASN A 145 -25.61 -53.58 2.04
CA ASN A 145 -26.69 -54.14 1.24
C ASN A 145 -26.34 -55.51 0.66
N ALA A 146 -25.08 -55.73 0.26
CA ALA A 146 -24.61 -57.03 -0.18
C ALA A 146 -24.66 -58.06 0.96
N THR A 147 -24.20 -57.71 2.17
CA THR A 147 -24.26 -58.60 3.34
C THR A 147 -25.70 -58.96 3.74
N LYS A 148 -26.63 -58.00 3.66
CA LYS A 148 -28.05 -58.26 3.92
C LYS A 148 -28.64 -59.23 2.88
N ARG A 149 -28.27 -59.08 1.60
CA ARG A 149 -28.72 -59.98 0.53
C ARG A 149 -28.16 -61.39 0.68
N THR A 150 -26.91 -61.54 1.10
CA THR A 150 -26.33 -62.88 1.35
C THR A 150 -26.99 -63.55 2.55
N ALA A 151 -27.18 -62.83 3.66
CA ALA A 151 -27.88 -63.36 4.83
C ALA A 151 -29.35 -63.75 4.52
N ALA A 152 -30.06 -62.95 3.72
CA ALA A 152 -31.41 -63.28 3.25
C ALA A 152 -31.43 -64.55 2.37
N ARG A 153 -30.41 -64.75 1.53
CA ARG A 153 -30.29 -65.97 0.72
C ARG A 153 -30.01 -67.20 1.57
N GLU A 154 -29.15 -67.09 2.58
CA GLU A 154 -28.82 -68.21 3.46
C GLU A 154 -30.02 -68.63 4.32
N THR A 155 -30.76 -67.67 4.87
CA THR A 155 -32.00 -67.94 5.63
C THR A 155 -33.08 -68.60 4.78
N SER A 156 -33.28 -68.13 3.54
CA SER A 156 -34.23 -68.75 2.61
C SER A 156 -33.84 -70.18 2.22
N LYS A 157 -32.54 -70.51 2.17
CA LYS A 157 -32.07 -71.89 1.91
C LYS A 157 -32.32 -72.82 3.10
N THR A 158 -32.20 -72.32 4.33
CA THR A 158 -32.48 -73.11 5.54
C THR A 158 -33.97 -73.35 5.76
N GLU A 159 -34.84 -72.47 5.28
CA GLU A 159 -36.30 -72.65 5.34
C GLU A 159 -36.81 -73.68 4.32
N VAL A 160 -36.20 -73.77 3.13
CA VAL A 160 -36.58 -74.74 2.08
C VAL A 160 -36.06 -76.16 2.36
N ALA A 161 -35.11 -76.31 3.29
CA ALA A 161 -34.52 -77.60 3.67
C ALA A 161 -35.21 -78.30 4.87
N ARG A 162 -36.35 -77.78 5.33
CA ARG A 162 -37.24 -78.40 6.32
C ARG A 162 -38.53 -78.85 5.67
#